data_AF-A0A8S8YFX8-F1
#
_entry.id   AF-A0A8S8YFX8-F1
#
_cell.length_a   1.000
_cell.length_b   1.000
_cell.length_c   1.000
_cell.angle_alpha   90.00
_cell.angle_beta   90.00
_cell.angle_gamma   90.00
#
_symmetry.space_group_name_H-M   'P 1'
#
loop_
_entity.id
_entity.type
_entity.pdbx_description
1 polymer ?
#
loop_
_entity_poly.entity_id
_entity_poly.type
_entity_poly.pdbx_seq_one_letter_code
_entity_poly.pdbx_strand_id
1 'polypeptide(L)'
;MSNSDGSEFLSIDFCGPIRAAGGTAQALGVLIGDILRREIGVGRYIPTVPEVERVKEEFGLYRANLQFKPEPEETDLIVNECPVMINGEETERMECAGYKEVRNIVNENGSFRTRVRGGVMLVIAEGLCLKAPKIRSHTERLRVPGWDFISKFADKKKGGESETVDLKSRVLEKEGRYMEDVIAGRPVFGEPREPGGFRLRYGRSRATGLAAAGLNPITMEALGDSYQSGLR
;
A
#
# COMPACT_ATOMS: atom_id res chain seq x y z
N MET A 1 24.66 3.66 -5.82
CA MET A 1 24.66 2.75 -6.99
C MET A 1 24.79 3.58 -8.26
N SER A 2 25.00 2.97 -9.43
CA SER A 2 25.25 3.71 -10.68
C SER A 2 24.33 3.25 -11.80
N ASN A 3 23.79 4.22 -12.53
CA ASN A 3 22.96 4.01 -13.71
C ASN A 3 23.77 3.41 -14.87
N SER A 4 23.10 3.07 -15.97
CA SER A 4 23.73 2.60 -17.20
C SER A 4 24.68 3.62 -17.82
N ASP A 5 24.39 4.92 -17.66
CA ASP A 5 25.21 6.04 -18.13
C ASP A 5 26.38 6.39 -17.17
N GLY A 6 26.51 5.68 -16.05
CA GLY A 6 27.54 5.90 -15.04
C GLY A 6 27.19 6.94 -13.98
N SER A 7 26.05 7.63 -14.08
CA SER A 7 25.61 8.59 -13.06
C SER A 7 25.23 7.88 -11.76
N GLU A 8 25.56 8.50 -10.63
CA GLU A 8 25.20 7.95 -9.31
C GLU A 8 23.76 8.25 -8.95
N PHE A 9 23.10 7.31 -8.29
CA PHE A 9 21.74 7.46 -7.78
C PHE A 9 21.59 6.90 -6.37
N LEU A 10 20.54 7.35 -5.67
CA LEU A 10 20.17 6.88 -4.34
C LEU A 10 19.29 5.62 -4.42
N SER A 11 19.70 4.58 -3.71
CA SER A 11 18.93 3.35 -3.48
C SER A 11 18.59 3.26 -1.99
N ILE A 12 17.35 2.90 -1.69
CA ILE A 12 16.86 2.74 -0.31
C ILE A 12 16.46 1.29 -0.13
N ASP A 13 17.14 0.58 0.78
CA ASP A 13 16.83 -0.81 1.11
C ASP A 13 15.74 -0.90 2.19
N PHE A 14 14.57 -1.40 1.80
CA PHE A 14 13.44 -1.64 2.69
C PHE A 14 13.38 -3.09 3.15
N CYS A 15 13.22 -3.30 4.45
CA CYS A 15 13.01 -4.62 5.05
C CYS A 15 11.52 -4.94 5.26
N GLY A 16 11.17 -6.22 5.37
CA GLY A 16 9.80 -6.69 5.59
C GLY A 16 9.03 -6.03 6.76
N PRO A 17 9.65 -5.73 7.93
CA PRO A 17 8.99 -5.05 9.04
C PRO A 17 8.42 -3.65 8.71
N ILE A 18 8.77 -3.07 7.56
CA ILE A 18 8.24 -1.78 7.11
C ILE A 18 6.70 -1.78 6.99
N ARG A 19 6.07 -2.95 6.87
CA ARG A 19 4.61 -3.06 6.88
C ARG A 19 3.97 -2.47 8.14
N ALA A 20 4.62 -2.63 9.29
CA ALA A 20 4.11 -2.16 10.59
C ALA A 20 4.06 -0.63 10.68
N ALA A 21 4.92 0.09 9.94
CA ALA A 21 4.90 1.55 9.87
C ALA A 21 3.69 2.09 9.07
N GLY A 22 3.10 1.25 8.21
CA GLY A 22 1.97 1.60 7.35
C GLY A 22 2.38 2.35 6.08
N GLY A 23 1.49 2.33 5.07
CA GLY A 23 1.76 2.86 3.73
C GLY A 23 2.14 4.35 3.67
N THR A 24 1.64 5.19 4.58
CA THR A 24 2.01 6.61 4.57
C THR A 24 3.46 6.82 4.97
N ALA A 25 3.97 6.09 5.97
CA ALA A 25 5.37 6.19 6.39
C ALA A 25 6.31 5.63 5.32
N GLN A 26 5.93 4.50 4.69
CA GLN A 26 6.64 3.91 3.55
C GLN A 26 6.86 4.93 2.43
N ALA A 27 5.78 5.55 1.98
CA ALA A 27 5.84 6.53 0.89
C ALA A 27 6.63 7.79 1.26
N LEU A 28 6.48 8.29 2.49
CA LEU A 28 7.25 9.43 2.97
C LEU A 28 8.75 9.11 3.06
N GLY A 29 9.14 7.86 3.35
CA GLY A 29 10.53 7.42 3.30
C GLY A 29 11.14 7.61 1.89
N VAL A 30 10.39 7.25 0.84
CA VAL A 30 10.80 7.47 -0.56
C VAL A 30 10.90 8.97 -0.88
N LEU A 31 9.93 9.77 -0.44
CA LEU A 31 9.93 11.22 -0.65
C LEU A 31 11.11 11.91 0.04
N ILE A 32 11.40 11.54 1.28
CA ILE A 32 12.54 12.07 2.03
C ILE A 32 13.85 11.68 1.33
N GLY A 33 13.96 10.43 0.84
CA GLY A 33 15.10 10.01 0.04
C GLY A 33 15.31 10.88 -1.21
N ASP A 34 14.23 11.24 -1.91
CA ASP A 34 14.32 12.12 -3.07
C ASP A 34 14.76 13.56 -2.72
N ILE A 35 14.36 14.07 -1.55
CA ILE A 35 14.83 15.37 -1.06
C ILE A 35 16.32 15.29 -0.72
N LEU A 36 16.73 14.27 0.04
CA LEU A 36 18.12 14.08 0.46
C LEU A 36 19.08 13.90 -0.73
N ARG A 37 18.71 13.10 -1.74
CA ARG A 37 19.58 12.93 -2.92
C ARG A 37 19.83 14.26 -3.63
N ARG A 38 18.86 15.17 -3.64
CA ARG A 38 18.99 16.49 -4.30
C ARG A 38 19.89 17.42 -3.51
N GLU A 39 19.77 17.39 -2.18
CA GLU A 39 20.66 18.15 -1.30
C GLU A 39 22.12 17.69 -1.40
N ILE A 40 22.34 16.38 -1.57
CA ILE A 40 23.68 15.78 -1.71
C ILE A 40 24.21 15.88 -3.16
N GLY A 41 23.38 16.26 -4.13
CA GLY A 41 23.77 16.39 -5.54
C GLY A 41 23.86 15.05 -6.30
N VAL A 42 23.18 14.02 -5.80
CA VAL A 42 23.09 12.69 -6.43
C VAL A 42 22.03 12.68 -7.53
N GLY A 43 22.32 12.03 -8.64
CA GLY A 43 21.48 11.95 -9.84
C GLY A 43 20.13 11.26 -9.62
N ARG A 44 19.29 11.27 -10.66
CA ARG A 44 18.02 10.53 -10.68
C ARG A 44 18.29 9.06 -10.95
N TYR A 45 17.55 8.17 -10.31
CA TYR A 45 17.51 6.76 -10.72
C TYR A 45 16.92 6.62 -12.14
N ILE A 46 17.62 5.89 -13.01
CA ILE A 46 17.18 5.57 -14.37
C ILE A 46 17.12 4.04 -14.48
N PRO A 47 15.93 3.44 -14.32
CA PRO A 47 15.79 1.99 -14.33
C PRO A 47 16.13 1.41 -15.70
N THR A 48 16.71 0.21 -15.68
CA THR A 48 16.86 -0.60 -16.89
C THR A 48 15.65 -1.51 -17.10
N VAL A 49 15.38 -1.94 -18.34
CA VAL A 49 14.28 -2.87 -18.65
C VAL A 49 14.29 -4.12 -17.75
N PRO A 50 15.44 -4.78 -17.50
CA PRO A 50 15.50 -5.92 -16.57
C PRO A 50 15.08 -5.57 -15.14
N GLU A 51 15.35 -4.36 -14.65
CA GLU A 51 14.95 -3.94 -13.31
C GLU A 51 13.43 -3.76 -13.20
N VAL A 52 12.81 -3.16 -14.22
CA VAL A 52 11.37 -2.95 -14.25
C VAL A 52 10.62 -4.29 -14.35
N GLU A 53 11.06 -5.16 -15.27
CA GLU A 53 10.46 -6.47 -15.45
C GLU A 53 10.67 -7.38 -14.24
N ARG A 54 11.81 -7.26 -13.54
CA ARG A 54 12.02 -7.94 -12.25
C ARG A 54 10.98 -7.53 -11.22
N VAL A 55 10.65 -6.25 -11.10
CA VAL A 55 9.61 -5.79 -10.16
C VAL A 55 8.22 -6.33 -10.55
N LYS A 56 7.89 -6.36 -11.85
CA LYS A 56 6.65 -6.97 -12.35
C LYS A 56 6.56 -8.46 -12.01
N GLU A 57 7.64 -9.21 -12.22
CA GLU A 57 7.74 -10.62 -11.85
C GLU A 57 7.58 -10.83 -10.34
N GLU A 58 8.25 -10.01 -9.52
CA GLU A 58 8.12 -10.05 -8.06
C GLU A 58 6.66 -9.85 -7.60
N PHE A 59 5.91 -8.93 -8.20
CA PHE A 59 4.48 -8.75 -7.93
C PHE A 59 3.62 -9.96 -8.34
N GLY A 60 4.03 -10.70 -9.38
CA GLY A 60 3.38 -11.95 -9.79
C GLY A 60 3.60 -13.07 -8.77
N LEU A 61 4.81 -13.15 -8.21
CA LEU A 61 5.23 -14.21 -7.29
C LEU A 61 4.91 -13.90 -5.81
N TYR A 62 4.67 -12.64 -5.46
CA TYR A 62 4.38 -12.23 -4.10
C TYR A 62 3.03 -12.78 -3.62
N ARG A 63 3.07 -13.68 -2.63
CA ARG A 63 1.90 -14.42 -2.13
C ARG A 63 1.22 -13.76 -0.93
N ALA A 64 1.86 -12.81 -0.26
CA ALA A 64 1.22 -12.14 0.86
C ALA A 64 0.13 -11.19 0.35
N ASN A 65 -1.01 -11.17 1.04
CA ASN A 65 -2.12 -10.28 0.68
C ASN A 65 -1.66 -8.83 0.78
N LEU A 66 -1.65 -8.13 -0.36
CA LEU A 66 -1.45 -6.70 -0.46
C LEU A 66 -2.82 -5.99 -0.36
N GLN A 67 -2.88 -4.85 0.33
CA GLN A 67 -4.10 -4.03 0.36
C GLN A 67 -4.48 -3.47 -1.02
N PHE A 68 -3.50 -3.31 -1.90
CA PHE A 68 -3.66 -2.89 -3.28
C PHE A 68 -2.61 -3.63 -4.09
N LYS A 69 -2.99 -4.22 -5.22
CA LYS A 69 -2.05 -4.84 -6.15
C LYS A 69 -2.03 -4.02 -7.43
N PRO A 70 -0.93 -3.31 -7.74
CA PRO A 70 -0.86 -2.52 -8.95
C PRO A 70 -0.90 -3.41 -10.19
N GLU A 71 -1.52 -2.90 -11.26
CA GLU A 71 -1.44 -3.53 -12.58
C GLU A 71 0.02 -3.47 -13.12
N PRO A 72 0.39 -4.33 -14.08
CA PRO A 72 1.74 -4.30 -14.66
C PRO A 72 2.11 -2.94 -15.27
N GLU A 73 1.15 -2.23 -15.87
CA GLU A 73 1.34 -0.87 -16.41
C GLU A 73 1.57 0.18 -15.31
N GLU A 74 0.89 0.03 -14.18
CA GLU A 74 1.07 0.89 -13.00
C GLU A 74 2.44 0.68 -12.37
N THR A 75 2.87 -0.58 -12.30
CA THR A 75 4.20 -0.96 -11.85
C THR A 75 5.29 -0.41 -12.78
N ASP A 76 5.05 -0.47 -14.08
CA ASP A 76 5.97 0.11 -15.08
C ASP A 76 6.11 1.62 -14.88
N LEU A 77 4.99 2.33 -14.82
CA LEU A 77 4.96 3.78 -14.65
C LEU A 77 5.67 4.21 -13.36
N ILE A 78 5.42 3.51 -12.25
CA ILE A 78 5.94 3.93 -10.95
C ILE A 78 7.44 3.67 -10.82
N VAL A 79 7.94 2.56 -11.34
CA VAL A 79 9.38 2.25 -11.30
C VAL A 79 10.15 3.17 -12.23
N ASN A 80 9.62 3.45 -13.44
CA ASN A 80 10.23 4.37 -14.40
C ASN A 80 10.26 5.83 -13.93
N GLU A 81 9.20 6.29 -13.25
CA GLU A 81 9.13 7.69 -12.83
C GLU A 81 9.75 7.94 -11.45
N CYS A 82 9.87 6.93 -10.59
CA CYS A 82 10.41 7.13 -9.25
C CYS A 82 11.88 7.60 -9.30
N PRO A 83 12.20 8.76 -8.73
CA PRO A 83 13.55 9.34 -8.85
C PRO A 83 14.60 8.66 -7.98
N VAL A 84 14.18 7.77 -7.08
CA VAL A 84 15.02 6.95 -6.19
C VAL A 84 14.72 5.48 -6.44
N MET A 85 15.73 4.62 -6.31
CA MET A 85 15.51 3.18 -6.42
C MET A 85 14.93 2.65 -5.11
N ILE A 86 13.79 1.98 -5.21
CA ILE A 86 13.17 1.26 -4.09
C ILE A 86 13.74 -0.16 -4.14
N ASN A 87 14.65 -0.43 -3.23
CA ASN A 87 15.32 -1.72 -3.11
C ASN A 87 15.01 -2.35 -1.75
N GLY A 88 15.58 -3.51 -1.46
CA GLY A 88 15.34 -4.17 -0.20
C GLY A 88 15.88 -5.58 -0.12
N GLU A 89 15.75 -6.14 1.07
CA GLU A 89 16.16 -7.49 1.36
C GLU A 89 15.18 -8.53 0.80
N GLU A 90 15.70 -9.72 0.55
CA GLU A 90 14.92 -10.89 0.19
C GLU A 90 14.14 -11.39 1.41
N THR A 91 12.83 -11.16 1.44
CA THR A 91 11.99 -11.57 2.57
C THR A 91 11.26 -12.88 2.30
N GLU A 92 11.02 -13.21 1.03
CA GLU A 92 10.29 -14.41 0.63
C GLU A 92 11.24 -15.53 0.20
N ARG A 93 10.78 -16.78 0.32
CA ARG A 93 11.57 -17.97 -0.09
C ARG A 93 11.54 -18.23 -1.60
N MET A 94 10.62 -17.59 -2.32
CA MET A 94 10.41 -17.83 -3.75
C MET A 94 11.46 -17.09 -4.58
N GLU A 95 12.04 -17.80 -5.54
CA GLU A 95 12.98 -17.25 -6.51
C GLU A 95 12.26 -16.79 -7.77
N CYS A 96 12.71 -15.65 -8.31
CA CYS A 96 12.33 -15.18 -9.63
C CYS A 96 12.90 -16.13 -10.69
N ALA A 97 12.15 -16.43 -11.75
CA ALA A 97 12.57 -17.33 -12.81
C ALA A 97 13.29 -16.59 -13.95
N GLY A 98 12.79 -15.42 -14.36
CA GLY A 98 13.29 -14.69 -15.53
C GLY A 98 14.45 -13.75 -15.20
N TYR A 99 14.22 -12.81 -14.30
CA TYR A 99 15.17 -11.71 -14.06
C TYR A 99 16.02 -11.93 -12.82
N LYS A 100 16.65 -13.10 -12.69
CA LYS A 100 17.41 -13.50 -11.49
C LYS A 100 18.60 -12.58 -11.18
N GLU A 101 19.37 -12.25 -12.19
CA GLU A 101 20.63 -11.51 -12.08
C GLU A 101 20.45 -10.11 -12.66
N VAL A 102 20.20 -9.15 -11.78
CA VAL A 102 19.98 -7.74 -12.16
C VAL A 102 21.03 -6.88 -11.48
N ARG A 103 21.68 -6.01 -12.26
CA ARG A 103 22.88 -5.25 -11.89
C ARG A 103 22.78 -4.53 -10.53
N ASN A 104 21.68 -3.83 -10.28
CA ASN A 104 21.49 -3.05 -9.05
C ASN A 104 20.74 -3.81 -7.95
N ILE A 105 20.37 -5.07 -8.18
CA ILE A 105 19.63 -5.92 -7.24
C ILE A 105 20.62 -6.98 -6.69
N VAL A 106 21.50 -6.49 -5.82
CA VAL A 106 22.62 -7.26 -5.26
C VAL A 106 22.59 -7.23 -3.73
N ASN A 107 23.15 -8.28 -3.13
CA ASN A 107 23.44 -8.39 -1.71
C ASN A 107 24.71 -7.58 -1.35
N GLU A 108 24.92 -7.35 -0.06
CA GLU A 108 26.11 -6.65 0.45
C GLU A 108 27.42 -7.34 0.07
N ASN A 109 27.40 -8.66 -0.10
CA ASN A 109 28.53 -9.48 -0.52
C ASN A 109 28.76 -9.49 -2.05
N GLY A 110 27.99 -8.73 -2.83
CA GLY A 110 28.09 -8.65 -4.29
C GLY A 110 27.41 -9.79 -5.05
N SER A 111 26.77 -10.74 -4.36
CA SER A 111 25.93 -11.76 -5.02
C SER A 111 24.58 -11.19 -5.45
N PHE A 112 23.96 -11.72 -6.50
CA PHE A 112 22.64 -11.28 -6.94
C PHE A 112 21.53 -11.70 -5.98
N ARG A 113 20.55 -10.82 -5.78
CA ARG A 113 19.31 -11.18 -5.08
C ARG A 113 18.36 -11.86 -6.05
N THR A 114 18.18 -13.17 -5.93
CA THR A 114 17.33 -13.99 -6.81
C THR A 114 15.90 -14.16 -6.29
N ARG A 115 15.64 -13.82 -5.01
CA ARG A 115 14.34 -14.00 -4.36
C ARG A 115 13.49 -12.73 -4.31
N VAL A 116 12.21 -12.92 -4.01
CA VAL A 116 11.24 -11.82 -3.93
C VAL A 116 11.51 -10.92 -2.72
N ARG A 117 11.58 -9.61 -2.99
CA ARG A 117 11.81 -8.55 -2.00
C ARG A 117 10.49 -7.96 -1.52
N GLY A 118 9.91 -8.54 -0.47
CA GLY A 118 8.59 -8.14 0.03
C GLY A 118 8.52 -6.69 0.52
N GLY A 119 9.62 -6.14 1.06
CA GLY A 119 9.70 -4.73 1.46
C GLY A 119 9.44 -3.78 0.28
N VAL A 120 10.02 -4.10 -0.89
CA VAL A 120 9.83 -3.33 -2.13
C VAL A 120 8.38 -3.37 -2.58
N MET A 121 7.78 -4.58 -2.59
CA MET A 121 6.38 -4.77 -2.99
C MET A 121 5.43 -3.95 -2.12
N LEU A 122 5.64 -3.94 -0.80
CA LEU A 122 4.84 -3.17 0.14
C LEU A 122 4.95 -1.66 -0.11
N VAL A 123 6.17 -1.14 -0.25
CA VAL A 123 6.41 0.30 -0.44
C VAL A 123 5.80 0.79 -1.75
N ILE A 124 5.94 0.04 -2.84
CA ILE A 124 5.36 0.41 -4.13
C ILE A 124 3.83 0.36 -4.06
N ALA A 125 3.27 -0.75 -3.56
CA ALA A 125 1.85 -1.00 -3.65
C ALA A 125 1.02 -0.34 -2.52
N GLU A 126 1.35 -0.62 -1.26
CA GLU A 126 0.65 -0.07 -0.09
C GLU A 126 1.11 1.36 0.25
N GLY A 127 2.33 1.72 -0.15
CA GLY A 127 2.88 3.05 0.01
C GLY A 127 2.50 3.99 -1.14
N LEU A 128 3.25 3.91 -2.24
CA LEU A 128 3.19 4.89 -3.32
C LEU A 128 1.85 4.86 -4.07
N CYS A 129 1.38 3.69 -4.51
CA CYS A 129 0.12 3.59 -5.23
C CYS A 129 -1.08 3.88 -4.31
N LEU A 130 -1.21 3.15 -3.20
CA LEU A 130 -2.39 3.26 -2.34
C LEU A 130 -2.52 4.62 -1.63
N LYS A 131 -1.40 5.27 -1.29
CA LYS A 131 -1.37 6.58 -0.60
C LYS A 131 -1.02 7.76 -1.51
N ALA A 132 -1.05 7.58 -2.83
CA ALA A 132 -0.83 8.63 -3.84
C ALA A 132 -1.50 9.98 -3.52
N PRO A 133 -2.80 10.06 -3.16
CA PRO A 133 -3.44 11.34 -2.85
C PRO A 133 -2.82 12.07 -1.65
N LYS A 134 -2.37 11.32 -0.64
CA LYS A 134 -1.74 11.90 0.54
C LYS A 134 -0.32 12.35 0.24
N ILE A 135 0.42 11.61 -0.58
CA ILE A 135 1.77 12.00 -1.03
C ILE A 135 1.68 13.27 -1.86
N ARG A 136 0.73 13.36 -2.80
CA ARG A 136 0.46 14.56 -3.60
C ARG A 136 0.28 15.80 -2.72
N SER A 137 -0.52 15.70 -1.66
CA SER A 137 -0.70 16.81 -0.72
C SER A 137 0.62 17.24 -0.05
N HIS A 138 1.53 16.30 0.23
CA HIS A 138 2.83 16.62 0.81
C HIS A 138 3.80 17.21 -0.22
N THR A 139 3.82 16.69 -1.44
CA THR A 139 4.70 17.18 -2.52
C THR A 139 4.30 18.57 -2.98
N GLU A 140 2.99 18.87 -3.08
CA GLU A 140 2.47 20.21 -3.37
C GLU A 140 2.82 21.20 -2.24
N ARG A 141 2.67 20.80 -0.97
CA ARG A 141 3.01 21.64 0.18
C ARG A 141 4.50 21.95 0.28
N LEU A 142 5.35 20.96 0.02
CA LEU A 142 6.81 21.08 0.06
C LEU A 142 7.41 21.56 -1.27
N ARG A 143 6.59 21.71 -2.33
CA ARG A 143 6.99 22.09 -3.68
C ARG A 143 8.14 21.25 -4.22
N VAL A 144 8.06 19.93 -4.06
CA VAL A 144 9.08 18.99 -4.56
C VAL A 144 8.84 18.72 -6.05
N PRO A 145 9.73 19.14 -6.97
CA PRO A 145 9.50 18.92 -8.41
C PRO A 145 9.66 17.45 -8.79
N GLY A 146 9.06 17.03 -9.90
CA GLY A 146 9.23 15.68 -10.46
C GLY A 146 8.35 14.58 -9.84
N TRP A 147 7.36 14.95 -9.03
CA TRP A 147 6.38 14.02 -8.45
C TRP A 147 5.00 14.09 -9.11
N ASP A 148 4.90 14.71 -10.29
CA ASP A 148 3.63 14.87 -11.02
C ASP A 148 3.03 13.52 -11.45
N PHE A 149 3.86 12.49 -11.59
CA PHE A 149 3.43 11.14 -11.92
C PHE A 149 2.46 10.55 -10.87
N ILE A 150 2.58 10.96 -9.59
CA ILE A 150 1.66 10.51 -8.53
C ILE A 150 0.23 10.97 -8.77
N SER A 151 0.03 12.09 -9.46
CA SER A 151 -1.30 12.58 -9.77
C SER A 151 -2.09 11.58 -10.62
N LYS A 152 -1.43 10.85 -11.54
CA LYS A 152 -2.06 9.79 -12.34
C LYS A 152 -2.66 8.69 -11.46
N PHE A 153 -1.97 8.31 -10.40
CA PHE A 153 -2.44 7.30 -9.44
C PHE A 153 -3.52 7.86 -8.49
N ALA A 154 -3.38 9.11 -8.08
CA ALA A 154 -4.37 9.77 -7.23
C ALA A 154 -5.72 9.97 -7.94
N ASP A 155 -5.68 10.34 -9.22
CA ASP A 155 -6.86 10.62 -10.03
C ASP A 155 -7.55 9.33 -10.48
N LYS A 156 -6.80 8.26 -10.79
CA LYS A 156 -7.37 6.93 -11.10
C LYS A 156 -8.13 6.34 -9.90
N LYS A 157 -7.66 6.58 -8.67
CA LYS A 157 -8.38 6.18 -7.44
C LYS A 157 -9.69 6.95 -7.24
N LYS A 158 -9.71 8.25 -7.59
CA LYS A 158 -10.95 9.04 -7.66
C LYS A 158 -11.86 8.63 -8.82
N GLY A 159 -11.33 8.00 -9.88
CA GLY A 159 -12.14 7.44 -10.96
C GLY A 159 -13.01 6.24 -10.53
N GLY A 160 -12.59 5.50 -9.49
CA GLY A 160 -13.38 4.43 -8.87
C GLY A 160 -14.42 4.92 -7.85
N GLU A 161 -14.26 6.14 -7.36
CA GLU A 161 -15.24 6.90 -6.57
C GLU A 161 -15.51 8.21 -7.31
N SER A 162 -16.18 8.11 -8.47
CA SER A 162 -16.74 9.31 -9.08
C SER A 162 -17.87 9.82 -8.18
N GLU A 163 -17.50 10.59 -7.15
CA GLU A 163 -18.36 11.61 -6.55
C GLU A 163 -18.67 12.65 -7.64
N THR A 164 -19.55 12.25 -8.55
CA THR A 164 -20.46 13.21 -9.18
C THR A 164 -21.23 13.81 -8.02
N VAL A 165 -20.99 15.08 -7.75
CA VAL A 165 -21.84 15.92 -6.90
C VAL A 165 -23.15 16.18 -7.66
N ASP A 166 -23.81 15.11 -8.06
CA ASP A 166 -25.23 15.09 -8.36
C ASP A 166 -25.91 14.70 -7.07
N LEU A 167 -26.95 15.44 -6.70
CA LEU A 167 -27.85 15.16 -5.58
C LEU A 167 -28.63 13.84 -5.81
N LYS A 168 -27.93 12.72 -5.90
CA LYS A 168 -28.48 11.37 -6.07
C LYS A 168 -28.84 10.85 -4.68
N SER A 169 -29.99 10.18 -4.63
CA SER A 169 -30.67 9.65 -3.43
C SER A 169 -29.73 9.20 -2.31
N ARG A 170 -30.13 9.42 -1.05
CA ARG A 170 -29.47 8.97 0.21
C ARG A 170 -29.34 7.43 0.36
N VAL A 171 -29.27 6.69 -0.73
CA VAL A 171 -29.20 5.24 -0.78
C VAL A 171 -27.73 4.85 -0.90
N LEU A 172 -27.11 4.60 0.26
CA LEU A 172 -25.81 3.95 0.35
C LEU A 172 -25.85 2.55 -0.29
N GLU A 173 -24.86 2.20 -1.09
CA GLU A 173 -24.75 0.84 -1.65
C GLU A 173 -24.46 -0.21 -0.56
N LYS A 174 -24.74 -1.47 -0.87
CA LYS A 174 -24.43 -2.59 0.03
C LYS A 174 -22.93 -2.88 -0.04
N GLU A 175 -22.20 -2.72 1.07
CA GLU A 175 -20.78 -3.11 1.17
C GLU A 175 -20.65 -4.53 1.73
N GLY A 176 -20.18 -5.46 0.91
CA GLY A 176 -20.06 -6.89 1.25
C GLY A 176 -18.68 -7.33 1.75
N ARG A 177 -17.70 -6.43 1.87
CA ARG A 177 -16.29 -6.79 2.13
C ARG A 177 -16.09 -7.63 3.40
N TYR A 178 -16.88 -7.39 4.45
CA TYR A 178 -16.76 -8.16 5.70
C TYR A 178 -17.28 -9.61 5.59
N MET A 179 -18.00 -9.93 4.52
CA MET A 179 -18.52 -11.27 4.25
C MET A 179 -17.53 -12.14 3.43
N GLU A 180 -16.51 -11.54 2.81
CA GLU A 180 -15.53 -12.26 1.98
C GLU A 180 -14.61 -13.16 2.81
N ASP A 181 -14.31 -12.74 4.05
CA ASP A 181 -13.37 -13.43 4.96
C ASP A 181 -14.08 -14.10 6.16
N VAL A 182 -15.25 -14.72 5.94
CA VAL A 182 -15.94 -15.44 7.01
C VAL A 182 -15.24 -16.77 7.31
N ILE A 183 -14.54 -16.81 8.44
CA ILE A 183 -13.83 -17.99 8.95
C ILE A 183 -14.79 -18.81 9.84
N ALA A 184 -14.66 -20.14 9.81
CA ALA A 184 -15.38 -21.03 10.71
C ALA A 184 -15.22 -20.61 12.18
N GLY A 185 -16.34 -20.53 12.90
CA GLY A 185 -16.37 -20.10 14.31
C GLY A 185 -16.50 -18.59 14.52
N ARG A 186 -16.46 -17.76 13.46
CA ARG A 186 -16.83 -16.34 13.54
C ARG A 186 -18.29 -16.15 13.09
N PRO A 187 -19.22 -15.85 14.01
CA PRO A 187 -20.61 -15.63 13.66
C PRO A 187 -20.79 -14.36 12.83
N VAL A 188 -21.66 -14.43 11.82
CA VAL A 188 -22.14 -13.27 11.06
C VAL A 188 -23.46 -12.80 11.67
N PHE A 189 -23.53 -11.54 12.08
CA PHE A 189 -24.66 -11.00 12.84
C PHE A 189 -25.68 -10.22 12.01
N GLY A 190 -25.45 -10.07 10.71
CA GLY A 190 -26.39 -9.41 9.82
C GLY A 190 -25.82 -9.29 8.42
N GLU A 191 -26.70 -9.37 7.43
CA GLU A 191 -26.34 -9.14 6.04
C GLU A 191 -26.19 -7.65 5.73
N PRO A 192 -25.39 -7.29 4.70
CA PRO A 192 -25.13 -5.91 4.35
C PRO A 192 -26.43 -5.16 4.07
N ARG A 193 -26.72 -4.15 4.90
CA ARG A 193 -27.87 -3.25 4.75
C ARG A 193 -29.23 -3.97 4.77
N GLU A 194 -29.33 -5.10 5.45
CA GLU A 194 -30.58 -5.85 5.58
C GLU A 194 -31.23 -5.64 6.97
N PRO A 195 -32.57 -5.50 7.04
CA PRO A 195 -33.28 -5.50 8.31
C PRO A 195 -33.05 -6.81 9.07
N GLY A 196 -32.62 -6.72 10.33
CA GLY A 196 -32.31 -7.88 11.17
C GLY A 196 -30.97 -7.77 11.89
N GLY A 197 -30.05 -6.94 11.37
CA GLY A 197 -28.77 -6.63 12.02
C GLY A 197 -28.84 -5.48 13.04
N PHE A 198 -27.66 -4.96 13.41
CA PHE A 198 -27.55 -3.86 14.37
C PHE A 198 -28.17 -2.56 13.86
N ARG A 199 -29.09 -1.99 14.64
CA ARG A 199 -29.66 -0.68 14.35
C ARG A 199 -28.66 0.43 14.68
N LEU A 200 -28.23 1.18 13.67
CA LEU A 200 -27.34 2.33 13.85
C LEU A 200 -28.02 3.44 14.65
N ARG A 201 -27.35 3.93 15.70
CA ARG A 201 -27.70 5.13 16.45
C ARG A 201 -26.48 6.03 16.55
N TYR A 202 -26.58 7.25 16.04
CA TYR A 202 -25.50 8.22 16.17
C TYR A 202 -25.36 8.68 17.61
N GLY A 203 -24.15 8.59 18.15
CA GLY A 203 -23.84 9.01 19.50
C GLY A 203 -22.42 8.61 19.87
N ARG A 204 -21.85 9.32 20.85
CA ARG A 204 -20.55 9.00 21.43
C ARG A 204 -20.75 8.79 22.93
N SER A 205 -20.43 7.60 23.40
CA SER A 205 -20.43 7.29 24.83
C SER A 205 -19.04 7.50 25.42
N ARG A 206 -18.95 7.46 26.76
CA ARG A 206 -17.66 7.50 27.48
C ARG A 206 -16.79 6.29 27.14
N ALA A 207 -17.39 5.15 26.79
CA ALA A 207 -16.70 3.89 26.53
C ALA A 207 -16.31 3.69 25.04
N THR A 208 -17.00 4.33 24.09
CA THR A 208 -16.77 4.13 22.65
C THR A 208 -15.51 4.82 22.10
N GLY A 209 -14.88 5.71 22.88
CA GLY A 209 -13.59 6.30 22.52
C GLY A 209 -13.60 6.98 21.15
N LEU A 210 -12.58 6.67 20.33
CA LEU A 210 -12.36 7.26 19.00
C LEU A 210 -12.88 6.39 17.84
N ALA A 211 -12.79 5.06 17.95
CA ALA A 211 -13.09 4.13 16.86
C ALA A 211 -13.87 2.89 17.31
N ALA A 212 -14.33 2.82 18.56
CA ALA A 212 -15.15 1.71 19.02
C ALA A 212 -16.64 2.03 18.86
N ALA A 213 -17.44 1.00 18.57
CA ALA A 213 -18.89 1.08 18.58
C ALA A 213 -19.44 0.63 19.93
N GLY A 214 -20.59 1.19 20.33
CA GLY A 214 -21.28 0.81 21.56
C GLY A 214 -22.38 -0.18 21.24
N LEU A 215 -22.42 -1.30 21.95
CA LEU A 215 -23.49 -2.29 21.88
C LEU A 215 -24.20 -2.38 23.24
N ASN A 216 -25.49 -2.72 23.20
CA ASN A 216 -26.25 -2.96 24.42
C ASN A 216 -25.79 -4.31 25.04
N PRO A 217 -25.45 -4.37 26.34
CA PRO A 217 -25.06 -5.61 27.00
C PRO A 217 -26.08 -6.75 26.83
N ILE A 218 -27.39 -6.44 26.79
CA ILE A 218 -28.45 -7.43 26.55
C ILE A 218 -28.31 -8.06 25.16
N THR A 219 -27.89 -7.28 24.16
CA THR A 219 -27.63 -7.78 22.81
C THR A 219 -26.38 -8.64 22.77
N MET A 220 -25.34 -8.33 23.57
CA MET A 220 -24.14 -9.17 23.66
C MET A 220 -24.48 -10.54 24.25
N GLU A 221 -25.26 -10.59 25.33
CA GLU A 221 -25.72 -11.84 25.95
C GLU A 221 -26.59 -12.68 25.00
N ALA A 222 -27.53 -12.03 24.29
CA ALA A 222 -28.42 -12.71 23.35
C ALA A 222 -27.70 -13.34 22.15
N LEU A 223 -26.53 -12.82 21.79
CA LEU A 223 -25.69 -13.34 20.69
C LEU A 223 -24.73 -14.46 21.14
N GLY A 224 -24.89 -14.95 22.38
CA GLY A 224 -23.96 -15.85 23.05
C GLY A 224 -22.64 -15.13 23.37
N ASP A 225 -21.83 -15.69 24.27
CA ASP A 225 -20.51 -15.16 24.71
C ASP A 225 -19.47 -14.89 23.58
N SER A 226 -19.89 -14.97 22.32
CA SER A 226 -19.24 -14.46 21.12
C SER A 226 -18.71 -13.03 21.23
N TYR A 227 -19.31 -12.18 22.09
CA TYR A 227 -18.89 -10.80 22.33
C TYR A 227 -18.31 -10.61 23.74
N GLN A 228 -17.04 -10.21 23.80
CA GLN A 228 -16.36 -9.73 25.02
C GLN A 228 -15.89 -8.28 24.82
N SER A 229 -15.71 -7.54 25.92
CA SER A 229 -15.21 -6.18 25.87
C SER A 229 -13.83 -6.13 25.19
N GLY A 230 -13.72 -5.42 24.06
CA GLY A 230 -12.45 -5.24 23.35
C GLY A 230 -12.20 -6.18 22.16
N LEU A 231 -13.20 -6.96 21.70
CA LEU A 231 -13.08 -7.68 20.44
C LEU A 231 -12.86 -6.72 19.27
N ARG A 232 -11.85 -7.01 18.44
CA ARG A 232 -11.51 -6.33 17.18
C ARG A 232 -11.98 -7.15 16.00
#